data_AF-A0AA84ZIE4-F1
#
_entry.id   AF-A0AA84ZIE4-F1
#
_cell.length_a   1.000
_cell.length_b   1.000
_cell.length_c   1.000
_cell.angle_alpha   90.00
_cell.angle_beta   90.00
_cell.angle_gamma   90.00
#
_symmetry.space_group_name_H-M   'P 1'
#
loop_
_entity.id
_entity.type
_entity.pdbx_description
1 polymer ?
#
loop_
_entity_poly.entity_id
_entity_poly.type
_entity_poly.pdbx_seq_one_letter_code
_entity_poly.pdbx_strand_id
1 'polypeptide(L)'
;MSILSGESTFMPDIEFGGISKLEGRRNSNLVKLLHINIIGRAELKFLKPIGFEYLHLHGLTKIHKPNVRLRLFLSLCRSPHNLAKLLNPIQTRLCKYSVKDSFELVDHLGNNNIKGKTMCSFDVTYLFTNVPLEMTIEIFRDQIFLNGLKNNYLFL
;
A
#
# COMPACT_ATOMS: atom_id res chain seq x y z
N MET A 1 28.00 -6.49 10.90
CA MET A 1 27.31 -6.29 9.61
C MET A 1 25.87 -5.86 9.91
N SER A 2 25.50 -4.63 9.57
CA SER A 2 24.12 -4.15 9.76
C SER A 2 23.23 -4.73 8.67
N ILE A 3 22.00 -5.12 8.99
CA ILE A 3 21.02 -5.55 7.98
C ILE A 3 20.70 -4.45 6.95
N LEU A 4 20.93 -3.19 7.32
CA LEU A 4 20.67 -2.01 6.50
C LEU A 4 21.86 -1.61 5.64
N SER A 5 22.99 -2.33 5.68
CA SER A 5 24.18 -1.97 4.90
C SER A 5 24.10 -2.37 3.41
N GLY A 6 22.98 -2.95 2.97
CA GLY A 6 22.77 -3.28 1.56
C GLY A 6 22.32 -2.06 0.77
N GLU A 7 23.26 -1.34 0.15
CA GLU A 7 22.99 -0.10 -0.62
C GLU A 7 22.07 -0.31 -1.83
N SER A 8 21.99 -1.55 -2.35
CA SER A 8 21.04 -1.90 -3.43
C SER A 8 19.59 -1.99 -2.97
N THR A 9 19.34 -2.02 -1.66
CA THR A 9 18.01 -2.23 -1.07
C THR A 9 17.60 -1.10 -0.12
N PHE A 10 18.57 -0.50 0.58
CA PHE A 10 18.33 0.58 1.54
C PHE A 10 19.23 1.76 1.19
N MET A 11 18.61 2.92 0.99
CA MET A 11 19.30 4.19 0.88
C MET A 11 19.08 4.97 2.17
N PRO A 12 20.14 5.53 2.80
CA PRO A 12 19.97 6.45 3.90
C PRO A 12 19.22 7.69 3.42
N ASP A 13 18.16 8.06 4.11
CA ASP A 13 17.42 9.29 3.82
C ASP A 13 18.25 10.48 4.31
N ILE A 14 18.63 11.38 3.39
CA ILE A 14 19.61 12.44 3.65
C ILE A 14 18.99 13.58 4.49
N GLU A 15 17.65 13.71 4.50
CA GLU A 15 16.94 14.83 5.12
C GLU A 15 15.68 14.42 5.90
N PHE A 16 15.75 13.39 6.76
CA PHE A 16 14.61 13.08 7.62
C PHE A 16 14.44 14.13 8.73
N GLY A 17 13.64 15.17 8.46
CA GLY A 17 13.36 16.28 9.39
C GLY A 17 12.51 15.92 10.62
N GLY A 18 12.41 14.63 10.96
CA GLY A 18 11.64 14.12 12.10
C GLY A 18 10.16 13.90 11.80
N ILE A 19 9.55 13.00 12.58
CA ILE A 19 8.13 12.64 12.46
C ILE A 19 7.21 13.84 12.66
N SER A 20 7.53 14.73 13.60
CA SER A 20 6.72 15.91 13.89
C SER A 20 6.62 16.87 12.69
N LYS A 21 7.72 17.02 11.92
CA LYS A 21 7.72 17.85 10.71
C LYS A 21 6.88 17.23 9.59
N LEU A 22 6.96 15.90 9.44
CA LEU A 22 6.14 15.15 8.49
C LEU A 22 4.64 15.26 8.83
N GLU A 23 4.29 15.12 10.11
CA GLU A 23 2.93 15.32 10.61
C GLU A 23 2.43 16.73 10.33
N GLY A 24 3.23 17.75 10.66
CA GLY A 24 2.89 19.15 10.39
C GLY A 24 2.62 19.41 8.90
N ARG A 25 3.48 18.89 8.02
CA ARG A 25 3.30 19.00 6.56
C ARG A 25 2.01 18.33 6.09
N ARG A 26 1.72 17.13 6.57
CA ARG A 26 0.50 16.38 6.22
C ARG A 26 -0.76 17.11 6.69
N ASN A 27 -0.78 17.55 7.94
CA ASN A 27 -1.91 18.27 8.53
C ASN A 27 -2.14 19.60 7.79
N SER A 28 -1.07 20.33 7.45
CA SER A 28 -1.15 21.55 6.63
C SER A 28 -1.80 21.26 5.27
N ASN A 29 -1.40 20.17 4.60
CA ASN A 29 -2.00 19.80 3.31
C ASN A 29 -3.49 19.46 3.45
N LEU A 30 -3.90 18.72 4.49
CA LEU A 30 -5.32 18.44 4.73
C LEU A 30 -6.13 19.71 4.98
N VAL A 31 -5.59 20.68 5.72
CA VAL A 31 -6.24 21.99 5.94
C VAL A 31 -6.34 22.78 4.63
N LYS A 32 -5.30 22.74 3.78
CA LYS A 32 -5.36 23.35 2.44
C LYS A 32 -6.47 22.74 1.60
N LEU A 33 -6.60 21.41 1.60
CA LEU A 33 -7.67 20.69 0.89
C LEU A 33 -9.07 21.08 1.39
N LEU A 34 -9.22 21.33 2.69
CA LEU A 34 -10.46 21.86 3.28
C LEU A 34 -10.74 23.29 2.78
N HIS A 35 -9.74 24.18 2.77
CA HIS A 35 -9.92 25.56 2.32
C HIS A 35 -10.32 25.67 0.84
N ILE A 36 -9.83 24.77 -0.02
CA ILE A 36 -10.22 24.71 -1.44
C ILE A 36 -11.48 23.86 -1.68
N ASN A 37 -12.21 23.49 -0.62
CA ASN A 37 -13.46 22.73 -0.65
C ASN A 37 -13.37 21.37 -1.37
N ILE A 38 -12.20 20.74 -1.39
CA ILE A 38 -12.04 19.37 -1.92
C ILE A 38 -12.51 18.33 -0.90
N ILE A 39 -12.31 18.59 0.39
CA ILE A 39 -12.77 17.74 1.50
C ILE A 39 -13.61 18.55 2.48
N GLY A 40 -14.60 17.94 3.12
CA GLY A 40 -15.37 18.54 4.21
C GLY A 40 -14.74 18.30 5.58
N ARG A 41 -15.41 18.80 6.63
CA ARG A 41 -14.93 18.66 8.03
C ARG A 41 -14.98 17.21 8.52
N ALA A 42 -15.95 16.43 8.06
CA ALA A 42 -16.09 15.02 8.43
C ALA A 42 -14.93 14.20 7.84
N GLU A 43 -14.62 14.39 6.55
CA GLU A 43 -13.50 13.75 5.89
C GLU A 43 -12.16 14.20 6.49
N LEU A 44 -12.03 15.48 6.86
CA LEU A 44 -10.84 15.95 7.58
C LEU A 44 -10.66 15.18 8.89
N LYS A 45 -11.71 15.02 9.69
CA LYS A 45 -11.64 14.27 10.96
C LYS A 45 -11.30 12.79 10.72
N PHE A 46 -11.82 12.21 9.65
CA PHE A 46 -11.54 10.82 9.25
C PHE A 46 -10.09 10.62 8.79
N LEU A 47 -9.55 11.55 7.99
CA LEU A 47 -8.19 11.47 7.42
C LEU A 47 -7.09 11.95 8.39
N LYS A 48 -7.45 12.70 9.42
CA LYS A 48 -6.51 13.17 10.43
C LYS A 48 -5.95 11.97 11.22
N PRO A 49 -4.62 11.86 11.37
CA PRO A 49 -4.02 10.76 12.11
C PRO A 49 -4.29 10.92 13.60
N ILE A 50 -4.30 9.80 14.31
CA ILE A 50 -4.36 9.80 15.78
C ILE A 50 -2.93 9.64 16.29
N GLY A 51 -2.17 10.73 16.26
CA GLY A 51 -0.76 10.76 16.63
C GLY A 51 0.16 10.02 15.64
N PHE A 52 1.46 10.23 15.80
CA PHE A 52 2.47 9.47 15.08
C PHE A 52 3.44 8.85 16.07
N GLU A 53 3.82 7.61 15.79
CA GLU A 53 4.83 6.88 16.53
C GLU A 53 5.94 6.48 15.57
N TYR A 54 7.16 6.32 16.09
CA TYR A 54 8.25 5.79 15.30
C TYR A 54 7.94 4.38 14.83
N LEU A 55 8.35 4.09 13.61
CA LEU A 55 8.17 2.79 13.01
C LEU A 55 9.19 1.82 13.59
N HIS A 56 8.74 0.67 14.08
CA HIS A 56 9.64 -0.37 14.54
C HIS A 56 9.94 -1.34 13.39
N LEU A 57 11.22 -1.41 13.00
CA LEU A 57 11.69 -2.36 12.00
C LEU A 57 12.05 -3.69 12.69
N HIS A 58 11.40 -4.76 12.27
CA HIS A 58 11.66 -6.11 12.75
C HIS A 58 12.16 -7.00 11.61
N GLY A 59 13.04 -7.95 11.93
CA GLY A 59 13.53 -8.96 10.98
C GLY A 59 13.10 -10.36 11.39
N LEU A 60 12.45 -11.10 10.50
CA LEU A 60 12.12 -12.51 10.70
C LEU A 60 12.94 -13.40 9.80
N THR A 61 13.49 -14.48 10.35
CA THR A 61 14.17 -15.50 9.57
C THR A 61 13.17 -16.32 8.77
N LYS A 62 13.46 -16.54 7.47
CA LYS A 62 12.76 -17.57 6.69
C LYS A 62 13.46 -18.91 6.93
N ILE A 63 13.04 -19.64 7.97
CA ILE A 63 13.65 -20.89 8.45
C ILE A 63 13.81 -21.98 7.37
N HIS A 64 13.05 -21.91 6.27
CA HIS A 64 13.07 -22.89 5.18
C HIS A 64 14.07 -22.56 4.05
N LYS A 65 14.91 -21.52 4.16
CA LYS A 65 15.89 -21.14 3.11
C LYS A 65 17.33 -21.23 3.63
N PRO A 66 18.27 -21.87 2.91
CA PRO A 66 19.68 -21.85 3.29
C PRO A 66 20.24 -20.42 3.23
N ASN A 67 21.23 -20.09 4.08
CA ASN A 67 21.81 -18.74 4.21
C ASN A 67 20.76 -17.65 4.54
N VAL A 68 20.00 -17.86 5.63
CA VAL A 68 18.76 -17.15 5.94
C VAL A 68 18.92 -15.62 6.03
N ARG A 69 18.55 -14.92 4.96
CA ARG A 69 18.29 -13.47 4.99
C ARG A 69 17.02 -13.20 5.81
N LEU A 70 17.07 -12.17 6.66
CA LEU A 70 15.90 -11.71 7.42
C LEU A 70 14.89 -11.06 6.46
N ARG A 71 13.62 -11.48 6.57
CA ARG A 71 12.48 -10.77 6.03
C ARG A 71 12.17 -9.60 6.95
N LEU A 72 12.46 -8.40 6.47
CA LEU A 72 12.11 -7.19 7.18
C LEU A 72 10.61 -6.91 7.09
N PHE A 73 10.02 -6.47 8.19
CA PHE A 73 8.67 -5.94 8.25
C PHE A 73 8.60 -4.78 9.23
N LEU A 74 7.65 -3.88 8.99
CA LEU A 74 7.48 -2.65 9.73
C LEU A 74 6.25 -2.76 10.63
N SER A 75 6.42 -2.45 11.92
CA SER A 75 5.33 -2.36 12.88
C SER A 75 5.02 -0.89 13.14
N LEU A 76 3.78 -0.48 12.84
CA LEU A 76 3.27 0.87 13.05
C LEU A 76 2.00 0.84 13.89
N CYS A 77 2.09 1.31 15.13
CA CYS A 77 0.91 1.63 15.92
C CYS A 77 0.25 2.91 15.38
N ARG A 78 -1.10 2.96 15.45
CA ARG A 78 -1.89 4.13 15.03
C ARG A 78 -1.66 4.57 13.57
N SER A 79 -1.47 3.58 12.70
CA SER A 79 -1.27 3.81 11.27
C SER A 79 -2.44 4.60 10.64
N PRO A 80 -2.19 5.34 9.55
CA PRO A 80 -3.22 6.07 8.81
C PRO A 80 -4.10 5.12 7.97
N HIS A 81 -4.65 4.09 8.60
CA HIS A 81 -5.50 3.07 7.99
C HIS A 81 -6.71 3.65 7.25
N ASN A 82 -7.23 4.79 7.69
CA ASN A 82 -8.32 5.50 7.01
C ASN A 82 -7.93 5.98 5.61
N LEU A 83 -6.66 6.34 5.40
CA LEU A 83 -6.17 6.68 4.06
C LEU A 83 -6.10 5.44 3.17
N ALA A 84 -5.66 4.29 3.72
CA ALA A 84 -5.64 3.03 2.98
C ALA A 84 -7.06 2.59 2.58
N LYS A 85 -8.05 2.74 3.46
CA LYS A 85 -9.47 2.46 3.15
C LYS A 85 -9.99 3.28 1.97
N LEU A 86 -9.55 4.54 1.85
CA LEU A 86 -9.93 5.40 0.71
C LEU A 86 -9.42 4.85 -0.64
N LEU A 87 -8.36 4.03 -0.62
CA LEU A 87 -7.79 3.44 -1.82
C LEU A 87 -8.47 2.13 -2.23
N ASN A 88 -9.29 1.51 -1.37
CA ASN A 88 -9.96 0.24 -1.66
C ASN A 88 -10.79 0.25 -2.97
N PRO A 89 -11.59 1.31 -3.27
CA PRO A 89 -12.32 1.37 -4.54
C PRO A 89 -11.39 1.45 -5.76
N ILE A 90 -10.20 2.01 -5.60
CA ILE A 90 -9.21 2.06 -6.68
C ILE A 90 -8.59 0.67 -6.87
N GLN A 91 -8.21 0.04 -5.76
CA GLN A 91 -7.64 -1.31 -5.77
C GLN A 91 -8.58 -2.31 -6.46
N THR A 92 -9.87 -2.31 -6.12
CA THR A 92 -10.87 -3.22 -6.72
C THR A 92 -11.02 -3.03 -8.22
N ARG A 93 -10.89 -1.80 -8.73
CA ARG A 93 -10.90 -1.54 -10.19
C ARG A 93 -9.64 -2.00 -10.89
N LEU A 94 -8.47 -1.83 -10.26
CA LEU A 94 -7.19 -2.25 -10.84
C LEU A 94 -7.01 -3.77 -10.81
N CYS A 95 -7.47 -4.44 -9.75
CA CYS A 95 -7.37 -5.88 -9.56
C CYS A 95 -8.53 -6.65 -10.20
N LYS A 96 -8.74 -6.46 -11.51
CA LYS A 96 -9.86 -7.08 -12.26
C LYS A 96 -9.81 -8.61 -12.28
N TYR A 97 -8.62 -9.20 -12.24
CA TYR A 97 -8.40 -10.64 -12.37
C TYR A 97 -7.84 -11.22 -11.06
N SER A 98 -8.56 -10.98 -9.96
CA SER A 98 -8.28 -11.58 -8.66
C SER A 98 -9.39 -12.55 -8.30
N VAL A 99 -9.01 -13.70 -7.75
CA VAL A 99 -9.93 -14.60 -7.04
C VAL A 99 -9.86 -14.26 -5.55
N LYS A 100 -10.99 -14.32 -4.86
CA LYS A 100 -11.11 -14.04 -3.42
C LYS A 100 -10.43 -15.12 -2.59
N ASP A 101 -10.60 -16.38 -2.99
CA ASP A 101 -10.10 -17.53 -2.25
C ASP A 101 -9.87 -18.75 -3.16
N SER A 102 -9.39 -19.83 -2.56
CA SER A 102 -9.11 -21.08 -3.26
C SER A 102 -10.36 -21.78 -3.78
N PHE A 103 -11.54 -21.56 -3.19
CA PHE A 103 -12.78 -22.18 -3.64
C PHE A 103 -13.25 -21.54 -4.95
N GLU A 104 -13.24 -20.20 -5.01
CA GLU A 104 -13.55 -19.47 -6.24
C GLU A 104 -12.60 -19.85 -7.38
N LEU A 105 -11.31 -20.06 -7.08
CA LEU A 105 -10.34 -20.56 -8.06
C LEU A 105 -10.73 -21.95 -8.58
N VAL A 106 -11.12 -22.87 -7.71
CA VAL A 106 -11.56 -24.22 -8.09
C VAL A 106 -12.80 -24.15 -8.97
N ASP A 107 -13.78 -23.32 -8.62
CA ASP A 107 -15.00 -23.12 -9.40
C ASP A 107 -14.69 -22.55 -10.80
N HIS A 108 -13.75 -21.59 -10.89
CA HIS A 108 -13.28 -21.07 -12.17
C HIS A 108 -12.58 -22.13 -13.01
N LEU A 109 -11.72 -22.96 -12.40
CA LEU A 109 -10.98 -24.00 -13.13
C LEU A 109 -11.89 -25.17 -13.54
N GLY A 110 -12.85 -25.56 -12.71
CA GLY A 110 -13.77 -26.66 -12.96
C GLY A 110 -14.67 -26.45 -14.18
N ASN A 111 -15.01 -25.19 -14.48
CA ASN A 111 -15.82 -24.82 -15.64
C ASN A 111 -15.01 -24.72 -16.96
N ASN A 112 -13.69 -24.83 -16.92
CA ASN A 112 -12.82 -24.69 -18.08
C ASN A 112 -12.36 -26.05 -18.61
N ASN A 113 -12.35 -26.23 -19.94
CA ASN A 113 -11.67 -27.39 -20.54
C ASN A 113 -10.14 -27.18 -20.48
N ILE A 114 -9.47 -27.92 -19.59
CA ILE A 114 -8.02 -27.84 -19.35
C ILE A 114 -7.25 -28.87 -20.21
N LYS A 115 -7.94 -29.79 -20.90
CA LYS A 115 -7.28 -30.86 -21.67
C LYS A 115 -6.35 -30.26 -22.74
N GLY A 116 -5.09 -30.69 -22.74
CA GLY A 116 -4.05 -30.21 -23.66
C GLY A 116 -3.49 -28.82 -23.35
N LYS A 117 -3.83 -28.22 -22.20
CA LYS A 117 -3.26 -26.94 -21.74
C LYS A 117 -2.18 -27.18 -20.68
N THR A 118 -1.25 -26.23 -20.58
CA THR A 118 -0.20 -26.22 -19.56
C THR A 118 -0.50 -25.15 -18.52
N MET A 119 -0.34 -25.51 -17.24
CA MET A 119 -0.42 -24.54 -16.14
C MET A 119 0.95 -23.92 -15.91
N CYS A 120 1.00 -22.59 -15.88
CA CYS A 120 2.20 -21.82 -15.55
C CYS A 120 1.94 -21.03 -14.27
N SER A 121 2.88 -21.09 -13.32
CA SER A 121 2.84 -20.30 -12.09
C SER A 121 4.01 -19.31 -12.10
N PHE A 122 3.71 -18.05 -11.83
CA PHE A 122 4.71 -16.98 -11.74
C PHE A 122 4.74 -16.45 -10.32
N ASP A 123 5.94 -16.34 -9.74
CA ASP A 123 6.15 -15.73 -8.42
C ASP A 123 6.89 -14.40 -8.59
N VAL A 124 6.34 -13.34 -8.00
CA VAL A 124 6.96 -12.00 -8.06
C VAL A 124 7.99 -11.89 -6.94
N THR A 125 9.25 -11.76 -7.32
CA THR A 125 10.32 -11.50 -6.34
C THR A 125 10.30 -10.02 -5.92
N TYR A 126 10.62 -9.75 -4.64
CA TYR A 126 10.79 -8.38 -4.11
C TYR A 126 9.58 -7.44 -4.25
N LEU A 127 8.36 -7.98 -4.18
CA LEU A 127 7.10 -7.25 -4.40
C LEU A 127 6.99 -5.91 -3.63
N PHE A 128 7.50 -5.83 -2.40
CA PHE A 128 7.41 -4.62 -1.59
C PHE A 128 8.53 -3.61 -1.82
N THR A 129 9.71 -4.04 -2.27
CA THR A 129 10.89 -3.17 -2.43
C THR A 129 11.07 -2.68 -3.86
N ASN A 130 10.43 -3.32 -4.84
CA ASN A 130 10.57 -3.00 -6.26
C ASN A 130 9.32 -2.34 -6.86
N VAL A 131 8.52 -1.65 -6.04
CA VAL A 131 7.35 -0.90 -6.53
C VAL A 131 7.85 0.39 -7.20
N PRO A 132 7.58 0.64 -8.50
CA PRO A 132 7.97 1.88 -9.17
C PRO A 132 7.11 3.03 -8.66
N LEU A 133 7.64 3.79 -7.69
CA LEU A 133 6.87 4.75 -6.91
C LEU A 133 6.21 5.83 -7.78
N GLU A 134 6.96 6.45 -8.70
CA GLU A 134 6.43 7.54 -9.53
C GLU A 134 5.30 7.05 -10.44
N MET A 135 5.54 5.95 -11.16
CA MET A 135 4.51 5.31 -12.00
C MET A 135 3.28 4.91 -11.18
N THR A 136 3.48 4.41 -9.96
CA THR A 136 2.37 4.05 -9.06
C THR A 136 1.53 5.27 -8.69
N ILE A 137 2.18 6.41 -8.39
CA ILE A 137 1.50 7.67 -8.07
C ILE A 137 0.72 8.18 -9.29
N GLU A 138 1.28 8.10 -10.50
CA GLU A 138 0.60 8.48 -11.74
C GLU A 138 -0.65 7.64 -11.98
N ILE A 139 -0.55 6.31 -11.87
CA ILE A 139 -1.70 5.40 -11.98
C ILE A 139 -2.81 5.80 -10.99
N PHE A 140 -2.45 6.10 -9.73
CA PHE A 140 -3.42 6.54 -8.74
C PHE A 140 -4.09 7.88 -9.12
N ARG A 141 -3.31 8.85 -9.60
CA ARG A 141 -3.84 10.14 -10.06
C ARG A 141 -4.83 9.96 -11.20
N ASP A 142 -4.49 9.15 -12.21
CA ASP A 142 -5.36 8.88 -13.35
C ASP A 142 -6.65 8.20 -12.91
N GLN A 143 -6.55 7.20 -12.03
CA GLN A 143 -7.72 6.51 -11.49
C GLN A 143 -8.64 7.41 -10.67
N ILE A 144 -8.08 8.40 -9.97
CA ILE A 144 -8.85 9.39 -9.21
C ILE A 144 -9.49 10.42 -10.15
N PHE A 145 -8.76 10.89 -11.16
CA PHE A 145 -9.23 11.91 -12.10
C PHE A 145 -10.32 11.39 -13.04
N LEU A 146 -10.11 10.20 -13.63
CA LEU A 146 -11.02 9.59 -14.59
C LEU A 146 -12.39 9.25 -13.99
N ASN A 147 -12.41 8.87 -12.71
CA ASN A 147 -13.64 8.40 -12.06
C ASN A 147 -14.25 9.45 -11.12
N GLY A 148 -13.53 10.55 -10.86
CA GLY A 148 -13.82 11.50 -9.80
C GLY A 148 -13.76 10.87 -8.39
N LEU A 149 -13.40 11.64 -7.37
CA LEU A 149 -13.76 11.32 -5.98
C LEU A 149 -15.26 11.59 -5.74
N LYS A 150 -16.13 11.34 -6.72
CA LYS A 150 -17.54 11.69 -6.62
C LYS A 150 -18.35 10.48 -6.13
N ASN A 151 -18.80 10.66 -4.88
CA ASN A 151 -19.97 10.08 -4.22
C ASN A 151 -19.77 8.81 -3.37
N ASN A 152 -20.08 8.97 -2.07
CA ASN A 152 -20.57 7.98 -1.10
C ASN A 152 -19.61 6.98 -0.43
N TYR A 153 -18.31 6.97 -0.72
CA TYR A 153 -17.41 5.93 -0.16
C TYR A 153 -16.78 6.23 1.22
N LEU A 154 -17.07 7.39 1.82
CA LEU A 154 -16.50 7.79 3.12
C LEU A 154 -17.44 7.55 4.33
N PHE A 155 -18.65 7.05 4.09
CA PHE A 155 -19.62 6.71 5.14
C PHE A 155 -20.04 5.24 5.05
N LEU A 156 -19.08 4.33 5.24
CA LEU A 156 -19.31 2.98 5.73
C LEU A 156 -18.30 2.67 6.85
#